data_AF-A6INU8-F1
#
_entry.id   AF-A6INU8-F1
#
_cell.length_a   1.000
_cell.length_b   1.000
_cell.length_c   1.000
_cell.angle_alpha   90.00
_cell.angle_beta   90.00
_cell.angle_gamma   90.00
#
_symmetry.space_group_name_H-M   'P 1'
#
loop_
_entity.id
_entity.type
_entity.pdbx_description
1 polymer ?
#
loop_
_entity_poly.entity_id
_entity_poly.type
_entity_poly.pdbx_seq_one_letter_code
_entity_poly.pdbx_strand_id
1 'polypeptide(L)'
;MKQLPAATVRLLSSSQTITSVVSVVKELIENSLDAGANSIDVKLENYGFDKIEIRDNGAGIKAVDVPVMAVKYYTSKISSHEDLQTLTTYGFRGEALGAICNVAEVVVTTRTAADDFSTQYVLDGSGHILSQKPSHLGQGKYNCNGSKVV
;
A
#
# COMPACT_ATOMS: atom_id res chain seq x y z
N MET A 1 -2.18 -9.37 -37.97
CA MET A 1 -1.82 -8.77 -36.66
C MET A 1 -1.02 -7.49 -36.93
N LYS A 2 -1.15 -6.45 -36.09
CA LYS A 2 -0.41 -5.17 -36.24
C LYS A 2 0.34 -4.86 -34.94
N GLN A 3 1.56 -4.34 -35.08
CA GLN A 3 2.36 -3.87 -33.94
C GLN A 3 1.78 -2.58 -33.37
N LEU A 4 1.67 -2.49 -32.05
CA LEU A 4 1.16 -1.30 -31.36
C LEU A 4 2.22 -0.20 -31.27
N PRO A 5 1.81 1.08 -31.24
CA PRO A 5 2.71 2.20 -30.98
C PRO A 5 3.43 2.05 -29.63
N ALA A 6 4.68 2.52 -29.55
CA ALA A 6 5.49 2.43 -28.33
C ALA A 6 4.84 3.07 -27.10
N ALA A 7 4.07 4.16 -27.29
CA ALA A 7 3.31 4.79 -26.22
C ALA A 7 2.21 3.86 -25.65
N THR A 8 1.49 3.16 -26.53
CA THR A 8 0.48 2.17 -26.13
C THR A 8 1.11 0.97 -25.45
N VAL A 9 2.25 0.48 -25.95
CA VAL A 9 3.01 -0.58 -25.28
C VAL A 9 3.46 -0.15 -23.89
N ARG A 10 3.97 1.09 -23.74
CA ARG A 10 4.34 1.66 -22.44
C ARG A 10 3.16 1.69 -21.47
N LEU A 11 1.97 2.12 -21.91
CA LEU A 11 0.75 2.14 -21.10
C LEU A 11 0.26 0.73 -20.72
N LEU A 12 0.37 -0.24 -21.62
CA LEU A 12 0.03 -1.63 -21.33
C LEU A 12 1.03 -2.26 -20.35
N SER A 13 2.32 -1.93 -20.48
CA SER A 13 3.38 -2.41 -19.59
C SER A 13 3.49 -1.64 -18.27
N SER A 14 2.78 -0.51 -18.13
CA SER A 14 2.91 0.37 -16.96
C SER A 14 2.00 -0.02 -15.81
N SER A 15 0.89 -0.73 -16.08
CA SER A 15 -0.08 -1.12 -15.05
C SER A 15 0.42 -2.31 -14.24
N GLN A 16 0.72 -2.10 -12.96
CA GLN A 16 1.02 -3.19 -12.03
C GLN A 16 -0.14 -4.20 -12.03
N THR A 17 0.12 -5.44 -12.45
CA THR A 17 -0.90 -6.51 -12.40
C THR A 17 -0.64 -7.35 -11.15
N ILE A 18 -1.53 -7.24 -10.16
CA ILE A 18 -1.58 -8.17 -9.03
C ILE A 18 -2.23 -9.46 -9.52
N THR A 19 -1.47 -10.55 -9.56
CA THR A 19 -1.92 -11.83 -10.14
C THR A 19 -1.87 -12.99 -9.16
N SER A 20 -1.29 -12.78 -7.97
CA SER A 20 -1.08 -13.83 -6.98
C SER A 20 -0.99 -13.29 -5.55
N VAL A 21 -1.23 -14.15 -4.57
CA VAL A 21 -0.97 -13.86 -3.15
C VAL A 21 0.47 -13.38 -2.93
N VAL A 22 1.44 -14.01 -3.60
CA VAL A 22 2.85 -13.62 -3.52
C VAL A 22 3.06 -12.18 -3.99
N SER A 23 2.39 -11.76 -5.08
CA SER A 23 2.46 -10.37 -5.54
C SER A 23 1.85 -9.40 -4.53
N VAL A 24 0.74 -9.73 -3.88
CA VAL A 24 0.15 -8.89 -2.82
C VAL A 24 1.14 -8.74 -1.66
N VAL A 25 1.65 -9.85 -1.14
CA VAL A 25 2.58 -9.85 0.00
C VAL A 25 3.86 -9.06 -0.34
N LYS A 26 4.44 -9.28 -1.53
CA LYS A 26 5.61 -8.54 -2.01
C LYS A 26 5.39 -7.04 -1.96
N GLU A 27 4.32 -6.55 -2.59
CA GLU A 27 4.05 -5.12 -2.70
C GLU A 27 3.76 -4.47 -1.35
N LEU A 28 3.09 -5.19 -0.44
CA LEU A 28 2.84 -4.69 0.91
C LEU A 28 4.13 -4.62 1.74
N ILE A 29 5.00 -5.64 1.65
CA ILE A 29 6.32 -5.62 2.31
C ILE A 29 7.20 -4.50 1.76
N GLU A 30 7.26 -4.34 0.44
CA GLU A 30 8.01 -3.25 -0.21
C GLU A 30 7.52 -1.87 0.25
N ASN A 31 6.20 -1.70 0.43
CA ASN A 31 5.66 -0.47 1.00
C ASN A 31 6.06 -0.27 2.48
N SER A 32 6.13 -1.33 3.28
CA SER A 32 6.61 -1.24 4.66
C SER A 32 8.10 -0.87 4.72
N LEU A 33 8.93 -1.44 3.84
CA LEU A 33 10.35 -1.10 3.72
C LEU A 33 10.56 0.34 3.28
N ASP A 34 9.80 0.81 2.29
CA ASP A 34 9.84 2.21 1.84
C ASP A 34 9.38 3.19 2.94
N ALA A 35 8.56 2.73 3.89
CA ALA A 35 8.18 3.49 5.09
C ALA A 35 9.24 3.44 6.22
N GLY A 36 10.39 2.81 5.99
CA GLY A 36 11.49 2.70 6.95
C GLY A 36 11.27 1.66 8.05
N ALA A 37 10.38 0.68 7.84
CA ALA A 37 10.15 -0.38 8.83
C ALA A 37 11.40 -1.25 9.01
N ASN A 38 11.69 -1.59 10.27
CA ASN A 38 12.74 -2.55 10.63
C ASN A 38 12.16 -3.85 11.22
N SER A 39 10.85 -3.87 11.47
CA SER A 39 10.10 -5.05 11.90
C SER A 39 8.83 -5.12 11.05
N ILE A 40 8.63 -6.26 10.41
CA ILE A 40 7.47 -6.53 9.56
C ILE A 40 6.94 -7.92 9.93
N ASP A 41 5.70 -7.97 10.40
CA ASP A 41 5.00 -9.22 10.70
C ASP A 41 4.04 -9.56 9.55
N VAL A 42 4.15 -10.78 9.04
CA VAL A 42 3.30 -11.30 7.96
C VAL A 42 2.46 -12.44 8.50
N LYS A 43 1.14 -12.29 8.45
CA LYS A 43 0.18 -13.33 8.81
C LYS A 43 -0.67 -13.69 7.60
N LEU A 44 -0.69 -14.98 7.28
CA LEU A 44 -1.51 -15.55 6.22
C LEU A 44 -2.52 -16.51 6.83
N GLU A 45 -3.80 -16.35 6.52
CA GLU A 45 -4.83 -17.32 6.85
C GLU A 45 -5.20 -18.08 5.59
N ASN A 46 -5.29 -19.42 5.70
CA ASN A 46 -5.48 -20.32 4.56
C ASN A 46 -4.52 -19.98 3.39
N TYR A 47 -3.21 -19.94 3.67
CA TYR A 47 -2.17 -19.59 2.68
C TYR A 47 -2.36 -18.23 1.99
N GLY A 48 -3.15 -17.32 2.58
CA GLY A 48 -3.44 -16.00 2.04
C GLY A 48 -4.67 -15.94 1.13
N PHE A 49 -5.43 -17.05 1.00
CA PHE A 49 -6.70 -17.05 0.27
C PHE A 49 -7.85 -16.47 1.07
N ASP A 50 -7.82 -16.62 2.40
CA ASP A 50 -8.86 -16.07 3.27
C ASP A 50 -8.49 -14.67 3.77
N LYS A 51 -7.21 -14.47 4.12
CA LYS A 51 -6.72 -13.20 4.66
C LYS A 51 -5.20 -13.06 4.56
N ILE A 52 -4.75 -11.86 4.22
CA ILE A 52 -3.36 -11.42 4.25
C ILE A 52 -3.25 -10.21 5.18
N GLU A 53 -2.44 -10.32 6.22
CA GLU A 53 -2.21 -9.23 7.17
C GLU A 53 -0.72 -8.92 7.27
N ILE A 54 -0.37 -7.66 6.99
CA ILE A 54 0.99 -7.13 7.07
C ILE A 54 0.99 -6.03 8.11
N ARG A 55 1.78 -6.20 9.16
CA ARG A 55 2.00 -5.18 10.19
C ARG A 55 3.43 -4.71 10.15
N ASP A 56 3.63 -3.41 10.29
CA ASP A 56 4.95 -2.82 10.31
C ASP A 56 5.06 -1.70 11.36
N ASN A 57 6.30 -1.36 11.66
CA ASN A 57 6.67 -0.25 12.53
C ASN A 57 7.27 0.93 11.75
N GLY A 58 6.88 1.08 10.47
CA GLY A 58 7.32 2.20 9.64
C GLY A 58 6.72 3.54 10.09
N ALA A 59 6.89 4.56 9.25
CA ALA A 59 6.43 5.92 9.54
C ALA A 59 4.90 6.09 9.52
N GLY A 60 4.15 5.12 8.99
CA GLY A 60 2.71 5.25 8.73
C GLY A 60 2.40 6.17 7.54
N ILE A 61 1.10 6.37 7.29
CA ILE A 61 0.56 7.25 6.25
C ILE A 61 0.08 8.55 6.92
N LYS A 62 0.54 9.70 6.41
CA LYS A 62 0.13 11.01 6.92
C LYS A 62 -1.34 11.28 6.62
N ALA A 63 -2.02 12.00 7.50
CA ALA A 63 -3.42 12.37 7.34
C ALA A 63 -3.73 13.08 5.99
N VAL A 64 -2.78 13.85 5.44
CA VAL A 64 -2.92 14.51 4.14
C VAL A 64 -2.92 13.53 2.95
N ASP A 65 -2.20 12.41 3.07
CA ASP A 65 -2.07 11.41 2.02
C ASP A 65 -3.18 10.35 2.09
N VAL A 66 -3.86 10.24 3.22
CA VAL A 66 -4.93 9.25 3.49
C VAL A 66 -5.99 9.21 2.39
N PRO A 67 -6.57 10.34 1.92
CA PRO A 67 -7.62 10.32 0.89
C PRO A 67 -7.19 9.71 -0.45
N VAL A 68 -5.89 9.68 -0.72
CA VAL A 68 -5.32 9.22 -1.99
C VAL A 68 -4.42 7.98 -1.84
N MET A 69 -4.37 7.37 -0.65
CA MET A 69 -3.41 6.29 -0.34
C MET A 69 -3.50 5.07 -1.27
N ALA A 70 -4.68 4.82 -1.83
CA ALA A 70 -4.97 3.71 -2.74
C ALA A 70 -5.48 4.19 -4.10
N VAL A 71 -5.44 5.49 -4.38
CA VAL A 71 -5.82 6.04 -5.69
C VAL A 71 -4.63 5.90 -6.63
N LYS A 72 -4.88 5.39 -7.84
CA LYS A 72 -3.82 5.16 -8.83
C LYS A 72 -3.06 6.44 -9.16
N TYR A 73 -1.76 6.31 -9.38
CA TYR A 73 -0.82 7.37 -9.77
C TYR A 73 -0.53 8.41 -8.68
N TYR A 74 -0.92 8.15 -7.43
CA TYR A 74 -0.51 8.97 -6.28
C TYR A 74 0.62 8.25 -5.52
N THR A 75 1.73 8.95 -5.30
CA THR A 75 2.86 8.44 -4.52
C THR A 75 3.58 9.56 -3.79
N SER A 76 4.14 9.26 -2.62
CA SER A 76 4.96 10.18 -1.83
C SER A 76 6.46 10.05 -2.10
N LYS A 77 6.86 9.17 -3.03
CA LYS A 77 8.27 8.71 -3.18
C LYS A 77 9.01 9.33 -4.35
N ILE A 78 8.27 9.88 -5.33
CA ILE A 78 8.81 10.67 -6.44
C ILE A 78 7.88 11.86 -6.70
N SER A 79 8.42 12.95 -7.22
CA SER A 79 7.69 14.17 -7.57
C SER A 79 8.03 14.67 -8.98
N SER A 80 9.13 14.21 -9.58
CA SER A 80 9.51 14.57 -10.95
C SER A 80 10.11 13.41 -11.75
N HIS A 81 10.36 13.65 -13.04
CA HIS A 81 10.95 12.62 -13.92
C HIS A 81 12.42 12.35 -13.57
N GLU A 82 13.12 13.34 -13.04
CA GLU A 82 14.53 13.26 -12.63
C GLU A 82 14.71 12.30 -11.45
N ASP A 83 13.72 12.21 -10.55
CA ASP A 83 13.73 11.27 -9.42
C ASP A 83 13.83 9.80 -9.87
N LEU A 84 13.36 9.50 -11.09
CA LEU A 84 13.48 8.15 -11.65
C LEU A 84 14.93 7.70 -11.85
N GLN A 85 15.87 8.64 -11.97
CA GLN A 85 17.30 8.33 -12.14
C GLN A 85 18.00 8.01 -10.82
N THR A 86 17.40 8.37 -9.69
CA THR A 86 17.99 8.23 -8.34
C THR A 86 17.11 7.41 -7.39
N LEU A 87 16.24 6.58 -7.97
CA LEU A 87 15.26 5.79 -7.24
C LEU A 87 15.92 4.83 -6.23
N THR A 88 15.60 5.03 -4.97
CA THR A 88 16.06 4.21 -3.83
C THR A 88 14.93 3.47 -3.13
N THR A 89 13.69 3.67 -3.58
CA THR A 89 12.48 3.03 -3.05
C THR A 89 12.01 1.91 -3.98
N TYR A 90 11.34 0.90 -3.43
CA TYR A 90 10.85 -0.25 -4.17
C TYR A 90 9.61 0.08 -5.02
N GLY A 91 8.61 0.74 -4.42
CA GLY A 91 7.37 1.06 -5.11
C GLY A 91 7.22 2.55 -5.38
N PHE A 92 7.13 3.02 -6.62
CA PHE A 92 7.04 4.46 -6.94
C PHE A 92 5.93 4.81 -7.94
N ARG A 93 5.16 3.81 -8.36
CA ARG A 93 4.12 3.98 -9.39
C ARG A 93 2.79 4.48 -8.81
N GLY A 94 2.58 4.31 -7.50
CA GLY A 94 1.31 4.68 -6.86
C GLY A 94 0.14 3.79 -7.27
N GLU A 95 0.39 2.54 -7.66
CA GLU A 95 -0.65 1.65 -8.21
C GLU A 95 -0.95 0.45 -7.31
N ALA A 96 -0.02 0.03 -6.46
CA ALA A 96 -0.08 -1.26 -5.77
C ALA A 96 -1.33 -1.42 -4.89
N LEU A 97 -1.57 -0.49 -3.96
CA LEU A 97 -2.70 -0.60 -3.03
C LEU A 97 -4.05 -0.50 -3.76
N GLY A 98 -4.17 0.39 -4.76
CA GLY A 98 -5.35 0.47 -5.61
C GLY A 98 -5.57 -0.79 -6.46
N ALA A 99 -4.50 -1.42 -6.95
CA ALA A 99 -4.58 -2.69 -7.68
C ALA A 99 -5.08 -3.82 -6.77
N ILE A 100 -4.65 -3.85 -5.52
CA ILE A 100 -5.13 -4.80 -4.50
C ILE A 100 -6.61 -4.55 -4.19
N CYS A 101 -7.03 -3.29 -3.99
CA CYS A 101 -8.44 -2.94 -3.79
C CYS A 101 -9.36 -3.48 -4.90
N ASN A 102 -8.92 -3.48 -6.16
CA ASN A 102 -9.74 -3.99 -7.27
C ASN A 102 -10.06 -5.50 -7.16
N VAL A 103 -9.32 -6.27 -6.37
CA VAL A 103 -9.43 -7.73 -6.30
C VAL A 103 -9.71 -8.28 -4.90
N ALA A 104 -9.72 -7.43 -3.87
CA ALA A 104 -9.92 -7.83 -2.48
C ALA A 104 -10.51 -6.69 -1.62
N GLU A 105 -11.10 -7.05 -0.49
CA GLU A 105 -11.51 -6.08 0.54
C GLU A 105 -10.27 -5.59 1.28
N VAL A 106 -10.07 -4.27 1.36
CA VAL A 106 -8.84 -3.71 1.96
C VAL A 106 -9.17 -2.84 3.16
N VAL A 107 -8.49 -3.13 4.26
CA VAL A 107 -8.52 -2.35 5.49
C VAL A 107 -7.11 -1.88 5.82
N VAL A 108 -6.94 -0.57 5.97
CA VAL A 108 -5.67 0.04 6.37
C VAL A 108 -5.84 0.67 7.73
N THR A 109 -5.04 0.23 8.69
CA THR A 109 -4.87 0.92 9.97
C THR A 109 -3.50 1.58 9.98
N THR A 110 -3.43 2.84 10.33
CA THR A 110 -2.17 3.60 10.30
C THR A 110 -2.12 4.63 11.41
N ARG A 111 -0.90 4.95 11.84
CA ARG A 111 -0.57 6.00 12.80
C ARG A 111 0.81 6.53 12.49
N THR A 112 0.94 7.84 12.37
CA THR A 112 2.24 8.52 12.36
C THR A 112 2.68 8.88 13.77
N ALA A 113 3.96 9.24 13.96
CA ALA A 113 4.44 9.70 15.27
C ALA A 113 3.75 10.99 15.76
N ALA A 114 3.09 11.74 14.86
CA ALA A 114 2.36 12.96 15.18
C ALA A 114 0.90 12.70 15.58
N ASP A 115 0.38 11.49 15.39
CA ASP A 115 -1.01 11.16 15.68
C ASP A 115 -1.17 10.60 17.10
N ASP A 116 -2.19 11.09 17.83
CA ASP A 116 -2.48 10.64 19.19
C ASP A 116 -2.95 9.17 19.24
N PHE A 117 -3.62 8.70 18.18
CA PHE A 117 -4.17 7.35 18.08
C PHE A 117 -4.14 6.88 16.61
N SER A 118 -4.21 5.56 16.41
CA SER A 118 -4.30 5.01 15.06
C SER A 118 -5.71 5.14 14.51
N THR A 119 -5.82 5.29 13.18
CA THR A 119 -7.11 5.30 12.48
C THR A 119 -7.16 4.14 11.51
N GLN A 120 -8.29 3.44 11.51
CA GLN A 120 -8.61 2.38 10.56
C GLN A 120 -9.51 2.92 9.45
N TYR A 121 -9.19 2.56 8.21
CA TYR A 121 -9.87 2.93 6.98
C TYR A 121 -10.29 1.66 6.25
N VAL A 122 -11.55 1.62 5.80
CA VAL A 122 -12.05 0.57 4.89
C VAL A 122 -12.12 1.17 3.50
N LEU A 123 -11.53 0.49 2.52
CA LEU A 123 -11.44 0.97 1.13
C LEU A 123 -12.41 0.20 0.23
N ASP A 124 -12.97 0.90 -0.77
CA ASP A 124 -13.71 0.26 -1.85
C ASP A 124 -12.78 -0.29 -2.95
N GLY A 125 -13.38 -0.97 -3.94
CA GLY A 125 -12.64 -1.55 -5.05
C GLY A 125 -11.86 -0.55 -5.92
N SER A 126 -12.22 0.73 -5.85
CA SER A 126 -11.53 1.82 -6.55
C SER A 126 -10.48 2.54 -5.70
N GLY A 127 -10.31 2.13 -4.44
CA GLY A 127 -9.34 2.69 -3.50
C GLY A 127 -9.86 3.90 -2.71
N HIS A 128 -11.14 4.26 -2.82
CA HIS A 128 -11.73 5.33 -2.01
C HIS A 128 -12.14 4.84 -0.63
N ILE A 129 -12.11 5.75 0.35
CA ILE A 129 -12.47 5.43 1.74
C ILE A 129 -14.00 5.31 1.86
N LEU A 130 -14.48 4.14 2.25
CA LEU A 130 -15.88 3.88 2.57
C LEU A 130 -16.23 4.28 3.99
N SER A 131 -15.32 4.00 4.93
CA SER A 131 -15.51 4.34 6.34
C SER A 131 -14.17 4.49 7.05
N GLN A 132 -14.18 5.24 8.16
CA GLN A 132 -13.04 5.38 9.05
C GLN A 132 -13.48 5.29 10.50
N LYS A 133 -12.61 4.76 11.36
CA LYS A 133 -12.83 4.74 12.82
C LYS A 133 -11.50 4.79 13.59
N PRO A 134 -11.47 5.37 14.79
CA PRO A 134 -10.32 5.22 15.69
C PRO A 134 -10.03 3.74 15.97
N SER A 135 -8.75 3.42 16.17
CA SER A 135 -8.27 2.09 16.49
C SER A 135 -7.31 2.13 17.69
N HIS A 136 -7.35 1.08 18.50
CA HIS A 136 -6.42 0.90 19.62
C HIS A 136 -5.17 0.11 19.22
N LEU A 137 -5.12 -0.40 17.98
CA LEU A 137 -3.95 -1.08 17.44
C LEU A 137 -2.81 -0.06 17.35
N GLY A 138 -1.86 -0.14 18.29
CA GLY A 138 -0.82 0.86 18.53
C GLY A 138 -0.51 1.11 20.01
N GLN A 139 -1.34 0.59 20.94
CA GLN A 139 -1.09 0.59 22.39
C GLN A 139 -0.62 -0.80 22.86
N GLY A 140 0.63 -1.18 22.58
CA GLY A 140 1.18 -2.45 23.04
C GLY A 140 2.70 -2.52 22.87
N LYS A 141 3.34 -3.50 23.51
CA LYS A 141 4.80 -3.72 23.59
C LYS A 141 5.54 -3.79 22.24
N TYR A 142 4.79 -3.83 21.14
CA TYR A 142 5.22 -3.67 19.75
C TYR A 142 4.57 -2.40 19.20
N ASN A 143 5.35 -1.35 18.95
CA ASN A 143 4.89 -0.12 18.29
C ASN A 143 4.51 -0.44 16.83
N CYS A 144 3.28 -0.90 16.59
CA CYS A 144 2.74 -1.06 15.23
C CYS A 144 2.21 0.30 14.76
N ASN A 145 2.84 0.89 13.74
CA ASN A 145 2.45 2.17 13.14
C ASN A 145 1.64 1.97 11.84
N GLY A 146 1.62 0.75 11.31
CA GLY A 146 0.80 0.36 10.16
C GLY A 146 0.32 -1.09 10.28
N SER A 147 -0.94 -1.33 9.90
CA SER A 147 -1.49 -2.66 9.67
C SER A 147 -2.33 -2.60 8.41
N LYS A 148 -1.93 -3.33 7.36
CA LYS A 148 -2.70 -3.49 6.13
C LYS A 148 -3.28 -4.90 6.16
N VAL A 149 -4.60 -4.99 6.12
CA VAL A 149 -5.35 -6.24 6.07
C VAL A 149 -6.04 -6.27 4.72
N VAL A 150 -5.80 -7.34 3.99
CA VAL A 150 -6.37 -7.66 2.67
C VAL A 150 -7.06 -9.02 2.78
#